data_AF-A0A1E7ZC96-F1
#
_entry.id   AF-A0A1E7ZC96-F1
#
_cell.length_a   1.000
_cell.length_b   1.000
_cell.length_c   1.000
_cell.angle_alpha   90.00
_cell.angle_beta   90.00
_cell.angle_gamma   90.00
#
_symmetry.space_group_name_H-M   'P 1'
#
loop_
_entity.id
_entity.type
_entity.pdbx_description
1 polymer ?
#
loop_
_entity_poly.entity_id
_entity_poly.type
_entity_poly.pdbx_seq_one_letter_code
_entity_poly.pdbx_strand_id
1 'polypeptide(L)'
;MGARLLEHIEGKQDEEYVIGISSKTASRTFSNFKTRHVTNNKLKSFHSFRHMYITAMERAGVEENVTAQIVGHERGKTMSYGYYSKGHELKRLKEAVNKAEFFLPT
;
A
#
# COMPACT_ATOMS: atom_id res chain seq x y z
N MET A 1 3.34 -14.36 -7.67
CA MET A 1 3.96 -13.07 -7.32
C MET A 1 4.60 -13.08 -5.93
N GLY A 2 3.91 -13.53 -4.88
CA GLY A 2 4.45 -13.56 -3.51
C GLY A 2 5.74 -14.38 -3.30
N ALA A 3 5.86 -15.57 -3.90
CA ALA A 3 7.06 -16.41 -3.74
C ALA A 3 8.36 -15.72 -4.21
N ARG A 4 8.31 -15.04 -5.36
CA ARG A 4 9.45 -14.25 -5.89
C ARG A 4 9.84 -13.08 -4.98
N LEU A 5 8.87 -12.49 -4.29
CA LEU A 5 9.14 -11.42 -3.33
C LEU A 5 9.79 -11.97 -2.06
N LEU A 6 9.35 -13.13 -1.59
CA LEU A 6 9.93 -13.78 -0.40
C LEU A 6 11.39 -14.19 -0.64
N GLU A 7 11.69 -14.84 -1.77
CA GLU A 7 13.08 -15.16 -2.18
C GLU A 7 13.96 -13.89 -2.26
N HIS A 8 13.39 -12.78 -2.73
CA HIS A 8 14.11 -11.50 -2.85
C HIS A 8 14.36 -10.80 -1.50
N ILE A 9 13.61 -11.17 -0.45
CA ILE A 9 13.73 -10.58 0.89
C ILE A 9 14.63 -11.44 1.80
N GLU A 10 14.76 -12.75 1.57
CA GLU A 10 15.49 -13.69 2.44
C GLU A 10 16.94 -13.27 2.76
N GLY A 11 17.60 -12.48 1.90
CA GLY A 11 18.97 -12.00 2.12
C GLY A 11 19.10 -10.54 2.54
N LYS A 12 18.00 -9.81 2.72
CA LYS A 12 18.01 -8.37 3.04
C LYS A 12 18.06 -8.14 4.54
N GLN A 13 18.85 -7.13 4.94
CA GLN A 13 18.84 -6.61 6.31
C GLN A 13 17.58 -5.76 6.55
N ASP A 14 17.11 -5.64 7.79
CA ASP A 14 15.87 -4.93 8.17
C ASP A 14 15.83 -3.46 7.69
N GLU A 15 16.98 -2.83 7.53
CA GLU A 15 17.14 -1.44 7.10
C GLU A 15 17.14 -1.27 5.57
N GLU A 16 17.22 -2.37 4.83
CA GLU A 16 17.36 -2.35 3.38
C GLU A 16 15.99 -2.29 2.69
N TYR A 17 15.84 -1.39 1.72
CA TYR A 17 14.61 -1.31 0.93
C TYR A 17 14.37 -2.63 0.18
N VAL A 18 13.21 -3.24 0.39
CA VAL A 18 12.75 -4.46 -0.29
C VAL A 18 12.89 -4.33 -1.82
N ILE A 19 12.51 -3.19 -2.38
CA ILE A 19 12.59 -2.93 -3.82
C ILE A 19 13.89 -2.24 -4.25
N GLY A 20 14.82 -1.97 -3.33
CA GLY A 20 16.10 -1.31 -3.61
C GLY A 20 15.98 0.15 -4.07
N ILE A 21 14.80 0.76 -3.95
CA ILE A 21 14.52 2.12 -4.39
C ILE A 21 14.17 2.97 -3.17
N SER A 22 14.91 4.06 -2.97
CA SER A 22 14.58 5.04 -1.92
C SER A 22 13.28 5.78 -2.22
N SER A 23 12.60 6.27 -1.18
CA SER A 23 11.37 7.06 -1.30
C SER A 23 11.54 8.28 -2.22
N LYS A 24 12.73 8.92 -2.19
CA LYS A 24 13.07 10.06 -3.06
C LYS A 24 13.16 9.64 -4.53
N THR A 25 13.80 8.51 -4.80
CA THR A 25 13.90 7.98 -6.17
C THR A 25 12.54 7.55 -6.68
N ALA A 26 11.74 6.81 -5.90
CA ALA A 26 10.39 6.41 -6.28
C ALA A 26 9.49 7.61 -6.62
N SER A 27 9.51 8.64 -5.76
CA SER A 27 8.71 9.86 -5.95
C SER A 27 9.10 10.62 -7.22
N ARG A 28 10.40 10.69 -7.52
CA ARG A 28 10.91 11.36 -8.72
C ARG A 28 10.61 10.58 -10.00
N THR A 29 10.83 9.27 -9.99
CA THR A 29 10.48 8.37 -11.10
C THR A 29 9.00 8.50 -11.43
N PHE A 30 8.13 8.43 -10.42
CA PHE A 30 6.69 8.61 -10.61
C PHE A 30 6.37 10.01 -11.16
N SER A 31 6.95 11.07 -10.61
CA SER A 31 6.69 12.44 -11.06
C SER A 31 7.05 12.65 -12.53
N ASN A 32 8.18 12.08 -12.98
CA ASN A 32 8.60 12.12 -14.38
C ASN A 32 7.63 11.34 -15.29
N PHE A 33 7.29 10.11 -14.91
CA PHE A 33 6.34 9.28 -15.64
C PHE A 33 4.98 9.97 -15.78
N LYS A 34 4.44 10.44 -14.65
CA LYS A 34 3.16 11.16 -14.60
C LYS A 34 3.15 12.38 -15.51
N THR A 35 4.17 13.23 -15.42
CA THR A 35 4.24 14.46 -16.23
C THR A 35 4.36 14.16 -17.72
N ARG A 36 5.03 13.06 -18.09
CA ARG A 36 5.24 12.68 -19.49
C ARG A 36 4.05 11.95 -20.12
N HIS A 37 3.31 11.16 -19.36
CA HIS A 37 2.35 10.21 -19.92
C HIS A 37 0.92 10.32 -19.38
N VAL A 38 0.71 10.99 -18.24
CA VAL A 38 -0.59 10.96 -17.53
C VAL A 38 -1.17 12.35 -17.34
N THR A 39 -0.49 13.22 -16.59
CA THR A 39 -0.98 14.56 -16.28
C THR A 39 0.13 15.45 -15.72
N ASN A 40 0.05 16.75 -16.00
CA ASN A 40 0.88 17.78 -15.37
C ASN A 40 0.28 18.31 -14.04
N ASN A 41 -0.85 17.75 -13.57
CA ASN A 41 -1.50 18.17 -12.34
C ASN A 41 -0.58 17.92 -11.12
N LYS A 42 -0.24 18.99 -10.40
CA LYS A 42 0.63 18.97 -9.21
C LYS A 42 0.00 18.29 -8.00
N LEU A 43 -1.34 18.21 -7.93
CA LEU A 43 -2.07 17.52 -6.87
C LEU A 43 -1.98 16.00 -6.96
N LYS A 44 -1.53 15.47 -8.10
CA LYS A 44 -1.31 14.04 -8.28
C LYS A 44 0.17 13.73 -8.03
N SER A 45 0.48 13.17 -6.87
CA SER A 45 1.83 12.79 -6.45
C SER A 45 1.91 11.27 -6.23
N PHE A 46 3.09 10.76 -5.88
CA PHE A 46 3.23 9.32 -5.57
C PHE A 46 2.29 8.89 -4.43
N HIS A 47 2.02 9.80 -3.48
CA HIS A 47 1.06 9.58 -2.40
C HIS A 47 -0.39 9.45 -2.92
N SER A 48 -0.73 10.03 -4.07
CA SER A 48 -2.06 9.91 -4.66
C SER A 48 -2.43 8.48 -5.05
N PHE A 49 -1.45 7.61 -5.29
CA PHE A 49 -1.73 6.18 -5.47
C PHE A 49 -2.32 5.55 -4.22
N ARG A 50 -1.80 5.90 -3.04
CA ARG A 50 -2.34 5.42 -1.76
C ARG A 50 -3.79 5.87 -1.59
N HIS A 51 -4.09 7.14 -1.90
CA HIS A 51 -5.47 7.62 -1.87
C HIS A 51 -6.38 6.86 -2.83
N MET A 52 -5.94 6.67 -4.08
CA MET A 52 -6.71 5.91 -5.07
C MET A 52 -6.98 4.47 -4.61
N TYR A 53 -5.97 3.84 -4.03
CA TYR A 53 -6.09 2.50 -3.46
C TYR A 53 -7.05 2.44 -2.26
N ILE A 54 -6.97 3.40 -1.33
CA ILE A 54 -7.90 3.52 -0.21
C ILE A 54 -9.34 3.71 -0.70
N THR A 55 -9.56 4.57 -1.70
CA THR A 55 -10.89 4.75 -2.31
C THR A 55 -11.39 3.47 -2.98
N ALA A 56 -10.53 2.69 -3.63
CA ALA A 56 -10.91 1.40 -4.21
C ALA A 56 -11.32 0.39 -3.12
N MET A 57 -10.59 0.35 -2.00
CA MET A 57 -10.92 -0.49 -0.84
C MET A 57 -12.25 -0.10 -0.20
N GLU A 58 -12.51 1.21 -0.05
CA GLU A 58 -13.79 1.73 0.45
C GLU A 58 -14.95 1.33 -0.47
N ARG A 59 -14.80 1.52 -1.79
CA ARG A 59 -15.82 1.12 -2.78
C ARG A 59 -16.08 -0.38 -2.80
N ALA A 60 -15.06 -1.18 -2.48
CA ALA A 60 -15.17 -2.61 -2.32
C ALA A 60 -15.81 -3.07 -0.99
N GLY A 61 -16.21 -2.12 -0.14
CA GLY A 61 -16.81 -2.40 1.16
C GLY A 61 -15.82 -2.98 2.18
N VAL A 62 -14.52 -2.72 2.02
CA VAL A 62 -13.51 -3.18 2.98
C VAL A 62 -13.49 -2.24 4.20
N GLU A 63 -13.59 -2.83 5.39
CA GLU A 63 -13.54 -2.07 6.64
C GLU A 63 -12.27 -1.21 6.77
N GLU A 64 -12.41 -0.01 7.35
CA GLU A 64 -11.32 0.94 7.51
C GLU A 64 -10.14 0.35 8.29
N ASN A 65 -10.40 -0.45 9.32
CA ASN A 65 -9.37 -1.11 10.13
C ASN A 65 -8.52 -2.12 9.32
N VAL A 66 -9.11 -2.81 8.33
CA VAL A 66 -8.44 -3.74 7.41
C VAL A 66 -7.62 -2.92 6.41
N THR A 67 -8.23 -1.89 5.83
CA THR A 67 -7.55 -0.98 4.89
C THR A 67 -6.34 -0.33 5.54
N ALA A 68 -6.48 0.20 6.76
CA ALA A 68 -5.42 0.81 7.55
C ALA A 68 -4.22 -0.13 7.73
N GLN A 69 -4.45 -1.42 7.99
CA GLN A 69 -3.37 -2.40 8.11
C GLN A 69 -2.66 -2.65 6.79
N ILE A 70 -3.40 -2.74 5.68
CA ILE A 70 -2.82 -2.98 4.34
C ILE A 70 -1.96 -1.82 3.90
N VAL A 71 -2.42 -0.59 4.15
CA VAL A 71 -1.65 0.60 3.77
C VAL A 71 -0.56 0.91 4.80
N GLY A 72 -0.62 0.36 6.00
CA GLY A 72 0.35 0.62 7.07
C GLY A 72 0.11 1.95 7.80
N HIS A 73 -1.15 2.32 8.03
CA HIS A 73 -1.49 3.36 9.00
C HIS A 73 -1.34 2.84 10.42
N GLU A 74 -1.06 3.75 11.34
CA GLU A 74 -1.06 3.45 12.78
C GLU A 74 -2.44 2.91 13.20
N ARG A 75 -2.45 1.88 14.04
CA ARG A 75 -3.68 1.23 14.50
C ARG A 75 -4.36 2.08 15.58
N GLY A 76 -5.67 1.89 15.76
CA GLY A 76 -6.55 2.75 16.57
C GLY A 76 -5.97 3.19 17.93
N LYS A 77 -6.43 4.36 18.40
CA LYS A 77 -5.90 5.09 19.59
C LYS A 77 -6.07 4.38 20.94
N THR A 78 -6.72 3.21 20.98
CA THR A 78 -7.05 2.50 22.21
C THR A 78 -6.02 1.42 22.51
N MET A 79 -5.60 1.33 23.78
CA MET A 79 -4.61 0.38 24.28
C MET A 79 -4.84 -1.07 23.83
N SER A 80 -6.10 -1.52 23.75
CA SER A 80 -6.47 -2.89 23.38
C SER A 80 -6.04 -3.30 21.96
N TYR A 81 -6.25 -2.43 20.97
CA TYR A 81 -5.85 -2.71 19.58
C TYR A 81 -4.37 -2.41 19.30
N GLY A 82 -3.75 -1.51 20.07
CA GLY A 82 -2.31 -1.23 19.99
C GLY A 82 -1.44 -2.33 20.63
N TYR A 83 -1.83 -2.86 21.79
CA TYR A 83 -1.04 -3.85 22.54
C TYR A 83 -1.38 -5.31 22.19
N TYR A 84 -2.66 -5.66 21.97
CA TYR A 84 -3.07 -7.07 21.95
C TYR A 84 -3.50 -7.59 20.57
N SER A 85 -3.74 -6.72 19.59
CA SER A 85 -4.08 -7.17 18.25
C SER A 85 -2.81 -7.35 17.41
N LYS A 86 -2.53 -8.60 17.00
CA LYS A 86 -1.50 -8.90 15.99
C LYS A 86 -1.88 -8.40 14.59
N GLY A 87 -3.11 -7.93 14.41
CA GLY A 87 -3.69 -7.55 13.12
C GLY A 87 -4.59 -8.64 12.57
N HIS A 88 -5.10 -8.43 11.37
CA HIS A 88 -5.88 -9.42 10.63
C HIS A 88 -4.96 -10.45 9.97
N GLU A 89 -5.44 -11.68 9.86
CA GLU A 89 -4.75 -12.77 9.17
C GLU A 89 -4.39 -12.39 7.72
N LEU A 90 -3.21 -12.83 7.25
CA LEU A 90 -2.73 -12.55 5.89
C LEU A 90 -3.74 -12.96 4.81
N LYS A 91 -4.48 -14.06 5.05
CA LYS A 91 -5.55 -14.52 4.16
C LYS A 91 -6.67 -13.48 4.01
N ARG A 92 -7.13 -12.90 5.13
CA ARG A 92 -8.15 -11.85 5.15
C ARG A 92 -7.65 -10.58 4.46
N LEU A 93 -6.39 -10.20 4.68
CA LEU A 93 -5.80 -9.06 3.99
C LEU A 93 -5.75 -9.27 2.48
N LYS A 94 -5.32 -10.45 2.02
CA LYS A 94 -5.30 -10.81 0.60
C LYS A 94 -6.70 -10.78 -0.03
N GLU A 95 -7.70 -11.33 0.64
CA GLU A 95 -9.09 -11.28 0.16
C GLU A 95 -9.58 -9.83 0.01
N ALA A 96 -9.22 -8.94 0.94
CA ALA A 96 -9.53 -7.53 0.84
C ALA A 96 -8.83 -6.85 -0.34
N VAL A 97 -7.54 -7.13 -0.57
CA VAL A 97 -6.81 -6.63 -1.75
C VAL A 97 -7.50 -7.05 -3.05
N ASN A 98 -7.86 -8.33 -3.16
CA ASN A 98 -8.53 -8.87 -4.36
C ASN A 98 -9.88 -8.17 -4.63
N LYS A 99 -10.64 -7.82 -3.57
CA LYS A 99 -11.91 -7.10 -3.74
C LYS A 99 -11.71 -5.69 -4.31
N ALA A 100 -10.65 -5.00 -3.91
CA ALA A 100 -10.37 -3.63 -4.36
C ALA A 100 -9.87 -3.56 -5.81
N GLU A 101 -9.28 -4.64 -6.33
CA GLU A 101 -8.74 -4.70 -7.70
C GLU A 101 -9.78 -4.31 -8.76
N PHE A 102 -11.04 -4.74 -8.59
CA PHE A 102 -12.14 -4.40 -9.48
C PHE A 102 -12.44 -2.89 -9.56
N PHE A 103 -12.12 -2.14 -8.51
CA PHE A 103 -12.41 -0.71 -8.39
C PHE A 103 -11.21 0.18 -8.71
N LEU A 104 -10.07 -0.41 -9.05
CA LEU A 104 -8.92 0.34 -9.54
C LEU A 104 -9.18 0.82 -10.97
N PRO A 105 -8.90 2.10 -11.27
CA PRO A 105 -9.02 2.59 -12.64
C PRO A 105 -8.05 1.85 -13.55
N THR A 106 -8.56 1.34 -14.67
CA THR A 106 -7.82 0.66 -15.74
C THR A 106 -7.24 1.63 -16.74
#